data_AF-A0A8E4UPW6-F1
#
_entry.id   AF-A0A8E4UPW6-F1
#
_cell.length_a   1.000
_cell.length_b   1.000
_cell.length_c   1.000
_cell.angle_alpha   90.00
_cell.angle_beta   90.00
_cell.angle_gamma   90.00
#
_symmetry.space_group_name_H-M   'P 1'
#
loop_
_entity.id
_entity.type
_entity.pdbx_description
1 polymer ?
#
loop_
_entity_poly.entity_id
_entity_poly.type
_entity_poly.pdbx_seq_one_letter_code
_entity_poly.pdbx_strand_id
1 'polypeptide(L)'
;EILEAHKGPFTGEGHSGLYEILTTSWHAQLAINLALFGSLSIIVAHHMYAMPPYPYLATDYATQLSLFTHHNWIGGFCVVGAGAHAAIFMVRDYNPTNNYNNLLDRMIRHRDAIISHLNWVCIFLGFHSFGLYIHNDTLSALGRPADMFSDTAIQLQPIFAQWIQKTHFLAPNSTAPNA
;
A
#
# COMPACT_ATOMS: atom_id res chain seq x y z
N GLU A 1 -20.24 -15.19 15.44
CA GLU A 1 -20.45 -14.33 16.62
C GLU A 1 -19.59 -13.07 16.61
N ILE A 2 -18.26 -13.17 16.58
CA ILE A 2 -17.37 -11.97 16.58
C ILE A 2 -17.69 -11.03 15.41
N LEU A 3 -17.81 -11.54 14.19
CA LEU A 3 -18.10 -10.71 13.01
C LEU A 3 -19.45 -9.98 13.14
N GLU A 4 -20.52 -10.71 13.47
CA GLU A 4 -21.87 -10.16 13.65
C GLU A 4 -21.97 -9.10 14.76
N ALA A 5 -21.12 -9.19 15.79
CA ALA A 5 -21.10 -8.20 16.87
C ALA A 5 -20.58 -6.82 16.41
N HIS A 6 -19.84 -6.74 15.30
CA HIS A 6 -19.24 -5.51 14.80
C HIS A 6 -20.14 -4.86 13.74
N LYS A 7 -21.10 -4.05 14.20
CA LYS A 7 -21.99 -3.23 13.37
C LYS A 7 -21.99 -1.79 13.89
N GLY A 8 -22.07 -0.81 13.00
CA GLY A 8 -22.04 0.61 13.33
C GLY A 8 -23.11 1.41 12.58
N PRO A 9 -23.37 2.66 13.01
CA PRO A 9 -24.46 3.49 12.47
C PRO A 9 -24.31 3.80 10.98
N PHE A 10 -23.08 3.75 10.44
CA PHE A 10 -22.79 4.05 9.04
C PHE A 10 -22.72 2.82 8.14
N THR A 11 -22.61 1.62 8.71
CA THR A 11 -22.21 0.39 8.00
C THR A 11 -23.34 -0.62 7.83
N GLY A 12 -24.58 -0.27 8.22
CA GLY A 12 -25.73 -1.18 8.09
C GLY A 12 -25.52 -2.48 8.87
N GLU A 13 -25.66 -3.61 8.18
CA GLU A 13 -25.50 -4.95 8.76
C GLU A 13 -24.04 -5.34 9.05
N GLY A 14 -23.09 -4.42 8.85
CA GLY A 14 -21.68 -4.63 9.21
C GLY A 14 -21.08 -5.86 8.53
N HIS A 15 -20.45 -6.74 9.30
CA HIS A 15 -19.73 -7.90 8.80
C HIS A 15 -20.61 -9.12 8.50
N SER A 16 -21.94 -8.96 8.48
CA SER A 16 -22.83 -10.10 8.24
C SER A 16 -22.58 -10.74 6.88
N GLY A 17 -22.58 -12.07 6.81
CA GLY A 17 -22.31 -12.82 5.57
C GLY A 17 -20.83 -13.02 5.23
N LEU A 18 -19.89 -12.36 5.94
CA LEU A 18 -18.46 -12.51 5.65
C LEU A 18 -17.92 -13.88 6.05
N TYR A 19 -18.43 -14.46 7.15
CA TYR A 19 -18.01 -15.81 7.57
C TYR A 19 -18.35 -16.84 6.49
N GLU A 20 -19.56 -16.73 5.95
CA GLU A 20 -20.08 -17.58 4.88
C GLU A 20 -19.27 -17.40 3.61
N ILE A 21 -18.96 -16.16 3.20
CA ILE A 21 -18.10 -15.90 2.04
C ILE A 21 -16.75 -16.61 2.18
N LEU A 22 -16.07 -16.44 3.33
CA LEU A 22 -14.72 -16.95 3.53
C LEU A 22 -14.65 -18.47 3.71
N THR A 23 -15.75 -19.09 4.16
CA THR A 23 -15.83 -20.54 4.32
C THR A 23 -16.33 -21.26 3.07
N THR A 24 -16.98 -20.56 2.14
CA THR A 24 -17.55 -21.17 0.92
C THR A 24 -16.80 -20.85 -0.35
N SER A 25 -16.16 -19.67 -0.46
CA SER A 25 -15.40 -19.27 -1.66
C SER A 25 -13.90 -19.39 -1.45
N TRP A 26 -13.29 -20.31 -2.20
CA TRP A 26 -11.83 -20.40 -2.31
C TRP A 26 -11.21 -19.16 -2.95
N HIS A 27 -11.91 -18.50 -3.88
CA HIS A 27 -11.43 -17.29 -4.52
C HIS A 27 -11.42 -16.10 -3.56
N ALA A 28 -12.40 -15.98 -2.67
CA ALA A 28 -12.41 -14.97 -1.62
C ALA A 28 -11.21 -15.15 -0.67
N GLN A 29 -10.98 -16.38 -0.20
CA GLN A 29 -9.86 -16.69 0.68
C GLN A 29 -8.51 -16.44 0.00
N LEU A 30 -8.37 -16.88 -1.25
CA LEU A 30 -7.13 -16.70 -2.01
C LEU A 30 -6.84 -15.22 -2.29
N ALA A 31 -7.86 -14.40 -2.57
CA ALA A 31 -7.70 -12.97 -2.77
C ALA A 31 -7.09 -12.28 -1.53
N ILE A 32 -7.64 -12.53 -0.34
CA ILE A 32 -7.14 -11.95 0.91
C ILE A 32 -5.72 -12.44 1.20
N ASN A 33 -5.49 -13.75 1.06
CA ASN A 33 -4.18 -14.34 1.32
C ASN A 33 -3.10 -13.75 0.39
N LEU A 34 -3.40 -13.60 -0.90
CA LEU A 34 -2.47 -13.00 -1.86
C LEU A 34 -2.22 -11.51 -1.59
N ALA A 35 -3.24 -10.76 -1.16
CA ALA A 35 -3.09 -9.35 -0.82
C ALA A 35 -2.11 -9.18 0.35
N LEU A 36 -2.29 -9.98 1.41
CA LEU A 36 -1.43 -9.96 2.59
C LEU A 36 -0.04 -10.51 2.30
N PHE A 37 0.05 -11.64 1.58
CA PHE A 37 1.32 -12.27 1.25
C PHE A 37 2.18 -11.40 0.34
N GLY A 38 1.57 -10.79 -0.68
CA GLY A 38 2.27 -9.87 -1.57
C GLY A 38 2.77 -8.63 -0.82
N SER A 39 1.93 -8.04 0.03
CA SER A 39 2.31 -6.91 0.89
C SER A 39 3.44 -7.29 1.86
N LEU A 40 3.38 -8.48 2.45
CA LEU A 40 4.42 -8.99 3.34
C LEU A 40 5.75 -9.18 2.60
N SER A 41 5.74 -9.71 1.37
CA SER A 41 6.95 -9.84 0.54
C SER A 41 7.61 -8.47 0.31
N ILE A 42 6.83 -7.42 0.05
CA ILE A 42 7.35 -6.04 -0.09
C ILE A 42 7.94 -5.54 1.24
N ILE A 43 7.27 -5.78 2.37
CA ILE A 43 7.78 -5.41 3.70
C ILE A 43 9.10 -6.14 4.01
N VAL A 44 9.20 -7.44 3.68
CA VAL A 44 10.42 -8.23 3.83
C VAL A 44 11.55 -7.60 3.01
N ALA A 45 11.28 -7.16 1.78
CA ALA A 45 12.27 -6.46 0.96
C ALA A 45 12.80 -5.22 1.70
N HIS A 46 11.89 -4.36 2.20
CA HIS A 46 12.26 -3.14 2.93
C HIS A 46 13.02 -3.41 4.23
N HIS A 47 12.66 -4.45 4.98
CA HIS A 47 13.35 -4.80 6.21
C HIS A 47 14.73 -5.41 5.96
N MET A 48 14.87 -6.31 4.98
CA MET A 48 16.13 -7.02 4.75
C MET A 48 17.27 -6.12 4.26
N TYR A 49 16.97 -5.08 3.46
CA TYR A 49 18.01 -4.18 2.98
C TYR A 49 18.51 -3.23 4.07
N ALA A 50 17.60 -2.78 4.96
CA ALA A 50 17.92 -1.85 6.04
C ALA A 50 18.40 -2.54 7.32
N MET A 51 18.03 -3.80 7.53
CA MET A 51 18.42 -4.64 8.67
C MET A 51 18.95 -5.99 8.16
N PRO A 52 20.17 -6.05 7.59
CA PRO A 52 20.72 -7.27 7.00
C PRO A 52 20.78 -8.43 8.01
N PRO A 53 20.00 -9.51 7.82
CA PRO A 53 19.87 -10.56 8.83
C PRO A 53 20.96 -11.64 8.76
N TYR A 54 21.78 -11.64 7.69
CA TYR A 54 22.80 -12.67 7.46
C TYR A 54 24.23 -12.08 7.55
N PRO A 55 25.19 -12.84 8.11
CA PRO A 55 26.60 -12.44 8.10
C PRO A 55 27.12 -12.18 6.67
N TYR A 56 27.96 -11.16 6.52
CA TYR A 56 28.58 -10.74 5.25
C TYR A 56 27.62 -10.27 4.14
N LEU A 57 26.30 -10.27 4.38
CA LEU A 57 25.30 -9.83 3.41
C LEU A 57 25.37 -8.32 3.15
N ALA A 58 25.62 -7.51 4.18
CA ALA A 58 25.63 -6.04 4.06
C ALA A 58 26.69 -5.51 3.09
N THR A 59 27.79 -6.26 2.92
CA THR A 59 28.89 -5.92 2.01
C THR A 59 28.73 -6.53 0.61
N ASP A 60 27.83 -7.52 0.46
CA ASP A 60 27.50 -8.10 -0.83
C ASP A 60 26.35 -7.32 -1.49
N TYR A 61 26.72 -6.25 -2.19
CA TYR A 61 25.77 -5.35 -2.84
C TYR A 61 24.94 -6.01 -3.93
N ALA A 62 25.50 -6.98 -4.64
CA ALA A 62 24.78 -7.71 -5.68
C ALA A 62 23.63 -8.50 -5.05
N THR A 63 23.90 -9.25 -3.98
CA THR A 63 22.87 -10.02 -3.28
C THR A 63 21.82 -9.11 -2.65
N GLN A 64 22.20 -7.98 -2.05
CA GLN A 64 21.24 -7.02 -1.48
C GLN A 64 20.27 -6.46 -2.53
N LEU A 65 20.79 -5.96 -3.66
CA LEU A 65 19.98 -5.44 -4.75
C LEU A 65 19.06 -6.52 -5.34
N SER A 66 19.60 -7.71 -5.56
CA SER A 66 18.85 -8.84 -6.09
C SER A 66 17.72 -9.27 -5.17
N LEU A 67 17.97 -9.44 -3.87
CA LEU A 67 16.95 -9.86 -2.90
C LEU A 67 15.84 -8.81 -2.76
N PHE A 68 16.20 -7.53 -2.68
CA PHE A 68 15.22 -6.44 -2.61
C PHE A 68 14.32 -6.43 -3.85
N THR A 69 14.92 -6.47 -5.04
CA THR A 69 14.19 -6.43 -6.31
C THR A 69 13.31 -7.67 -6.47
N HIS A 70 13.84 -8.86 -6.14
CA HIS A 70 13.12 -10.13 -6.20
C HIS A 70 11.85 -10.13 -5.35
N HIS A 71 11.96 -9.74 -4.07
CA HIS A 71 10.82 -9.72 -3.16
C HIS A 71 9.78 -8.64 -3.51
N ASN A 72 10.21 -7.50 -4.05
CA ASN A 72 9.30 -6.49 -4.57
C ASN A 72 8.49 -7.01 -5.77
N TRP A 73 9.14 -7.68 -6.72
CA TRP A 73 8.45 -8.25 -7.88
C TRP A 73 7.45 -9.33 -7.51
N ILE A 74 7.86 -10.30 -6.66
CA ILE A 74 6.95 -11.32 -6.13
C ILE A 74 5.76 -10.65 -5.45
N GLY A 75 6.04 -9.65 -4.61
CA GLY A 75 5.02 -8.88 -3.92
C GLY A 75 4.01 -8.22 -4.87
N GLY A 76 4.50 -7.52 -5.90
CA GLY A 76 3.68 -6.91 -6.93
C GLY A 76 2.80 -7.90 -7.68
N PHE A 77 3.36 -9.05 -8.10
CA PHE A 77 2.59 -10.10 -8.76
C PHE A 77 1.48 -10.66 -7.85
N CYS A 78 1.77 -10.91 -6.57
CA CYS A 78 0.78 -11.41 -5.63
C CYS A 78 -0.33 -10.37 -5.35
N VAL A 79 0.00 -9.09 -5.18
CA VAL A 79 -1.01 -8.02 -4.97
C VAL A 79 -1.93 -7.87 -6.18
N VAL A 80 -1.39 -7.94 -7.41
CA VAL A 80 -2.22 -7.93 -8.63
C VAL A 80 -3.09 -9.20 -8.71
N GLY A 81 -2.51 -10.36 -8.38
CA GLY A 81 -3.24 -11.63 -8.30
C GLY A 81 -4.40 -11.59 -7.29
N ALA A 82 -4.24 -10.86 -6.19
CA ALA A 82 -5.32 -10.63 -5.23
C ALA A 82 -6.50 -9.89 -5.86
N GLY A 83 -6.23 -8.83 -6.62
CA GLY A 83 -7.25 -8.10 -7.38
C GLY A 83 -7.96 -8.99 -8.40
N ALA A 84 -7.21 -9.86 -9.10
CA ALA A 84 -7.78 -10.82 -10.04
C ALA A 84 -8.72 -11.82 -9.35
N HIS A 85 -8.31 -12.42 -8.23
CA HIS A 85 -9.15 -13.36 -7.49
C HIS A 85 -10.34 -12.69 -6.80
N ALA A 86 -10.21 -11.44 -6.36
CA ALA A 86 -11.33 -10.66 -5.85
C ALA A 86 -12.38 -10.44 -6.95
N ALA A 87 -11.97 -10.10 -8.17
CA ALA A 87 -12.88 -9.97 -9.31
C ALA A 87 -13.53 -11.31 -9.69
N ILE A 88 -12.78 -12.42 -9.67
CA ILE A 88 -13.33 -13.76 -9.93
C ILE A 88 -14.38 -14.13 -8.88
N PHE A 89 -14.11 -13.87 -7.59
CA PHE A 89 -15.08 -14.02 -6.50
C PHE A 89 -16.35 -13.22 -6.78
N MET A 90 -16.23 -11.94 -7.13
CA MET A 90 -17.36 -11.06 -7.43
C MET A 90 -18.24 -11.54 -8.59
N VAL A 91 -17.67 -12.27 -9.55
CA VAL A 91 -18.39 -12.79 -10.72
C VAL A 91 -19.02 -14.16 -10.44
N ARG A 92 -18.31 -15.04 -9.75
CA ARG A 92 -18.71 -16.47 -9.64
C ARG A 92 -19.43 -16.80 -8.34
N ASP A 93 -18.96 -16.26 -7.22
CA ASP A 93 -19.30 -16.76 -5.89
C ASP A 93 -20.07 -15.72 -5.05
N TYR A 94 -20.10 -14.45 -5.48
CA TYR A 94 -20.86 -13.40 -4.81
C TYR A 94 -22.37 -13.60 -4.98
N ASN A 95 -23.09 -13.64 -3.85
CA ASN A 95 -24.54 -13.71 -3.81
C ASN A 95 -25.14 -12.43 -3.19
N PRO A 96 -25.87 -11.59 -3.95
CA PRO A 96 -26.47 -10.35 -3.45
C PRO A 96 -27.48 -10.56 -2.32
N THR A 97 -28.21 -11.68 -2.31
CA THR A 97 -29.24 -11.97 -1.30
C THR A 97 -28.61 -12.16 0.07
N ASN A 98 -27.49 -12.86 0.14
CA ASN A 98 -26.79 -13.15 1.39
C ASN A 98 -25.96 -11.96 1.90
N ASN A 99 -25.68 -10.98 1.04
CA ASN A 99 -24.87 -9.81 1.36
C ASN A 99 -25.71 -8.54 1.53
N TYR A 100 -27.03 -8.65 1.64
CA TYR A 100 -27.90 -7.49 1.66
C TYR A 100 -27.56 -6.52 2.79
N ASN A 101 -27.28 -5.25 2.43
CA ASN A 101 -26.98 -4.16 3.35
C ASN A 101 -25.78 -4.37 4.31
N ASN A 102 -24.92 -5.36 4.06
CA ASN A 102 -23.65 -5.52 4.75
C ASN A 102 -22.58 -4.57 4.15
N LEU A 103 -21.35 -4.65 4.65
CA LEU A 103 -20.23 -3.83 4.17
C LEU A 103 -19.97 -3.96 2.66
N LEU A 104 -20.02 -5.19 2.12
CA LEU A 104 -19.70 -5.47 0.72
C LEU A 104 -20.76 -4.88 -0.22
N ASP A 105 -22.03 -5.10 0.08
CA ASP A 105 -23.14 -4.51 -0.69
C ASP A 105 -23.12 -2.98 -0.63
N ARG A 106 -22.86 -2.40 0.55
CA ARG A 106 -22.75 -0.95 0.69
C ARG A 106 -21.65 -0.39 -0.19
N MET A 107 -20.45 -0.99 -0.20
CA MET A 107 -19.34 -0.57 -1.07
C MET A 107 -19.76 -0.53 -2.55
N ILE A 108 -20.48 -1.57 -3.02
CA ILE A 108 -20.94 -1.64 -4.41
C ILE A 108 -21.90 -0.49 -4.74
N ARG A 109 -22.80 -0.14 -3.80
CA ARG A 109 -23.80 0.93 -3.98
C ARG A 109 -23.22 2.33 -4.16
N HIS A 110 -21.99 2.59 -3.74
CA HIS A 110 -21.31 3.87 -3.95
C HIS A 110 -19.97 3.74 -4.68
N ARG A 111 -19.81 2.67 -5.49
CA ARG A 111 -18.58 2.41 -6.25
C ARG A 111 -18.17 3.58 -7.15
N ASP A 112 -19.13 4.30 -7.73
CA ASP A 112 -18.86 5.42 -8.63
C ASP A 112 -18.20 6.58 -7.87
N ALA A 113 -18.60 6.81 -6.61
CA ALA A 113 -17.95 7.78 -5.73
C ALA A 113 -16.51 7.35 -5.40
N ILE A 114 -16.29 6.07 -5.04
CA ILE A 114 -14.94 5.55 -4.76
C ILE A 114 -14.02 5.72 -5.97
N ILE A 115 -14.47 5.30 -7.15
CA ILE A 115 -13.67 5.33 -8.37
C ILE A 115 -13.40 6.76 -8.85
N SER A 116 -14.38 7.66 -8.78
CA SER A 116 -14.19 9.07 -9.17
C SER A 116 -13.20 9.81 -8.27
N HIS A 117 -13.26 9.59 -6.95
CA HIS A 117 -12.30 10.20 -6.03
C HIS A 117 -10.90 9.63 -6.24
N LEU A 118 -10.77 8.31 -6.43
CA LEU A 118 -9.48 7.70 -6.74
C LEU A 118 -8.91 8.21 -8.07
N ASN A 119 -9.75 8.40 -9.09
CA ASN A 119 -9.34 8.99 -10.37
C ASN A 119 -8.78 10.41 -10.17
N TRP A 120 -9.48 11.25 -9.42
CA TRP A 120 -9.01 12.60 -9.08
C TRP A 120 -7.65 12.57 -8.36
N VAL A 121 -7.49 11.69 -7.36
CA VAL A 121 -6.21 11.53 -6.64
C VAL A 121 -5.09 11.11 -7.61
N CYS A 122 -5.33 10.16 -8.51
CA CYS A 122 -4.32 9.73 -9.48
C CYS A 122 -3.87 10.87 -10.41
N ILE A 123 -4.81 11.70 -10.89
CA ILE A 123 -4.50 12.87 -11.72
C ILE A 123 -3.69 13.89 -10.91
N PHE A 124 -4.15 14.19 -9.70
CA PHE A 124 -3.46 15.11 -8.80
C PHE A 124 -2.01 14.65 -8.54
N LEU A 125 -1.81 13.40 -8.16
CA LEU A 125 -0.49 12.83 -7.91
C LEU A 125 0.39 12.88 -9.18
N GLY A 126 -0.16 12.59 -10.36
CA GLY A 126 0.59 12.69 -11.63
C GLY A 126 1.14 14.10 -11.89
N PHE A 127 0.29 15.12 -11.76
CA PHE A 127 0.71 16.51 -11.95
C PHE A 127 1.70 17.01 -10.88
N HIS A 128 1.51 16.60 -9.62
CA HIS A 128 2.30 17.10 -8.48
C HIS A 128 3.47 16.19 -8.10
N SER A 129 3.78 15.17 -8.90
CA SER A 129 5.00 14.36 -8.77
C SER A 129 5.77 14.35 -10.08
N PHE A 130 5.29 13.63 -11.10
CA PHE A 130 5.93 13.54 -12.41
C PHE A 130 6.04 14.90 -13.10
N GLY A 131 5.02 15.76 -12.96
CA GLY A 131 5.06 17.13 -13.49
C GLY A 131 6.22 17.98 -12.93
N LEU A 132 6.66 17.73 -11.69
CA LEU A 132 7.79 18.42 -11.10
C LEU A 132 9.12 18.05 -11.78
N TYR A 133 9.26 16.82 -12.25
CA TYR A 133 10.44 16.39 -13.01
C TYR A 133 10.49 17.09 -14.38
N ILE A 134 9.37 17.17 -15.09
CA ILE A 134 9.29 17.92 -16.37
C ILE A 134 9.58 19.42 -16.16
N HIS A 135 9.04 20.00 -15.09
CA HIS A 135 9.33 21.38 -14.68
C HIS A 135 10.84 21.60 -14.49
N ASN A 136 11.49 20.71 -13.74
CA ASN A 136 12.92 20.77 -13.49
C ASN A 136 13.76 20.62 -14.76
N ASP A 137 13.43 19.65 -15.64
CA ASP A 137 14.12 19.47 -16.92
C ASP A 137 14.01 20.72 -17.79
N THR A 138 12.82 21.31 -17.86
CA THR A 138 12.56 22.53 -18.65
C THR A 138 13.35 23.72 -18.11
N LEU A 139 13.32 23.95 -16.79
CA LEU A 139 14.04 25.07 -16.19
C LEU A 139 15.55 24.91 -16.25
N SER A 140 16.05 23.69 -16.09
CA SER A 140 17.46 23.37 -16.29
C SER A 140 17.89 23.69 -17.72
N ALA A 141 17.12 23.24 -18.72
CA ALA A 141 17.38 23.51 -20.14
C ALA A 141 17.31 25.01 -20.49
N LEU A 142 16.45 25.78 -19.81
CA LEU A 142 16.34 27.23 -19.95
C LEU A 142 17.43 28.02 -19.22
N GLY A 143 18.38 27.36 -18.54
CA GLY A 143 19.44 28.02 -17.78
C GLY A 143 18.93 28.72 -16.52
N ARG A 144 17.82 28.25 -15.94
CA ARG A 144 17.19 28.82 -14.74
C ARG A 144 17.26 27.87 -13.54
N PRO A 145 18.47 27.49 -13.06
CA PRO A 145 18.60 26.53 -11.97
C PRO A 145 18.04 27.02 -10.62
N ALA A 146 17.97 28.34 -10.42
CA ALA A 146 17.40 28.94 -9.21
C ALA A 146 15.88 28.74 -9.06
N ASP A 147 15.18 28.39 -10.14
CA ASP A 147 13.72 28.18 -10.15
C ASP A 147 13.34 26.69 -10.05
N MET A 148 14.33 25.80 -9.95
CA MET A 148 14.12 24.35 -9.86
C MET A 148 13.71 23.92 -8.46
N PHE A 149 12.93 22.83 -8.39
CA PHE A 149 12.75 22.09 -7.15
C PHE A 149 14.02 21.29 -6.84
N SER A 150 14.81 21.74 -5.88
CA SER A 150 16.08 21.13 -5.47
C SER A 150 16.49 21.56 -4.07
N ASP A 151 17.52 20.92 -3.50
CA ASP A 151 18.05 21.25 -2.18
C ASP A 151 18.68 22.64 -2.10
N THR A 152 19.12 23.21 -3.22
CA THR A 152 19.81 24.52 -3.26
C THR A 152 18.92 25.67 -3.73
N ALA A 153 17.70 25.38 -4.17
CA ALA A 153 16.75 26.36 -4.69
C ALA A 153 15.40 26.21 -3.98
N ILE A 154 14.34 25.82 -4.69
CA ILE A 154 13.01 25.62 -4.11
C ILE A 154 12.96 24.23 -3.46
N GLN A 155 13.09 24.17 -2.14
CA GLN A 155 13.18 22.91 -1.42
C GLN A 155 11.81 22.24 -1.20
N LEU A 156 11.74 20.94 -1.43
CA LEU A 156 10.61 20.08 -1.06
C LEU A 156 11.09 19.00 -0.09
N GLN A 157 11.31 19.38 1.17
CA GLN A 157 11.84 18.45 2.17
C GLN A 157 10.75 17.52 2.73
N PRO A 158 11.03 16.21 2.91
CA PRO A 158 10.11 15.27 3.52
C PRO A 158 10.15 15.36 5.06
N ILE A 159 9.69 16.48 5.62
CA ILE A 159 9.81 16.81 7.05
C ILE A 159 9.22 15.74 7.99
N PHE A 160 8.14 15.07 7.57
CA PHE A 160 7.54 14.00 8.36
C PHE A 160 8.41 12.75 8.42
N ALA A 161 9.08 12.38 7.33
CA ALA A 161 10.01 11.26 7.32
C ALA A 161 11.26 11.57 8.16
N GLN A 162 11.79 12.79 8.07
CA GLN A 162 12.89 13.26 8.92
C GLN A 162 12.51 13.21 10.41
N TRP A 163 11.28 13.61 10.75
CA TRP A 163 10.77 13.53 12.12
C TRP A 163 10.66 12.08 12.63
N ILE A 164 10.17 11.15 11.81
CA ILE A 164 10.14 9.71 12.16
C ILE A 164 11.57 9.18 12.36
N GLN A 165 12.50 9.50 11.46
CA GLN A 165 13.92 9.12 11.60
C GLN A 165 14.51 9.64 12.91
N LYS A 166 14.23 10.89 13.28
CA LYS A 166 14.68 11.48 14.54
C LYS A 166 14.08 10.74 15.75
N THR A 167 12.82 10.35 15.66
CA THR A 167 12.15 9.58 16.73
C THR A 167 12.80 8.21 16.92
N HIS A 168 13.10 7.50 15.84
CA HIS A 168 13.82 6.21 15.92
C HIS A 168 15.25 6.38 16.43
N PHE A 169 15.96 7.42 15.99
CA PHE A 169 17.32 7.71 16.43
C PHE A 169 17.42 7.98 17.94
N LEU A 170 16.43 8.68 18.49
CA LEU A 170 16.37 9.01 19.92
C LEU A 170 15.72 7.90 20.77
N ALA A 171 15.29 6.79 20.17
CA ALA A 171 14.57 5.74 20.89
C ALA A 171 15.42 5.02 21.95
N PRO A 172 16.68 4.60 21.66
CA PRO A 172 17.51 3.92 22.66
C PRO A 172 17.72 4.79 23.90
N ASN A 173 17.58 4.18 25.09
CA ASN A 173 17.66 4.85 26.38
C ASN A 173 16.56 5.90 26.67
N SER A 174 15.52 6.00 25.83
CA SER A 174 14.36 6.88 26.05
C SER A 174 13.06 6.10 25.88
N THR A 175 12.51 6.03 24.67
CA THR A 175 11.27 5.30 24.38
C THR A 175 11.50 3.78 24.25
N ALA A 176 12.75 3.35 24.11
CA ALA A 176 13.20 1.96 24.17
C ALA A 176 14.38 1.82 25.17
N PRO A 177 14.11 1.78 26.49
CA PRO A 177 15.16 1.79 27.53
C PRO A 177 16.09 0.57 27.53
N ASN A 178 15.60 -0.57 27.03
CA ASN A 178 16.32 -1.85 27.05
C ASN A 178 16.87 -2.26 25.67
N ALA A 179 16.83 -1.36 24.69
CA ALA A 179 17.33 -1.57 23.33
C ALA A 179 18.79 -1.10 23.19
#